data_AF-A0A9P6B5S7-F1
#
_entry.id   AF-A0A9P6B5S7-F1
#
_cell.length_a   1.000
_cell.length_b   1.000
_cell.length_c   1.000
_cell.angle_alpha   90.00
_cell.angle_beta   90.00
_cell.angle_gamma   90.00
#
_symmetry.space_group_name_H-M   'P 1'
#
loop_
_entity.id
_entity.type
_entity.pdbx_description
1 polymer ?
#
loop_
_entity_poly.entity_id
_entity_poly.type
_entity_poly.pdbx_seq_one_letter_code
_entity_poly.pdbx_strand_id
1 'polypeptide(L)'
;MTYFLRARYPLFMNFPLFHSFTQVSTRTTGLSPVQHANFNLRFSALSDVEAACREEEERRAGRTIDWIGSRIGQQAASWLEDPASRDQEKWWDDIKSCVQGDRTPVRSEGWNHPMALILATSTLAPNPLQAITILHARAPDLPPWVDTSMYRYTVIVHPSPSNLNPDEAVALLNAVKKQFGLNTHLLQLPSLRENTTISIPPYFPQLPPSESSHPYTPSRPGRTVTLAMSEMDAQNTSRFVREFVTMSLLPWMERCVTEWNESFSSSRRLPRLFSSTTRRFFGSPSPSPAPMATSSAASTTASGTNGHPSWQYRRLAEFATILGDYKLATAVWDSLRKESNSGTDVLPLLLAPSTSLASYAATSLAPLGLSEPGVPASAQLRAMVYAVRWELGIQNFAEIQGERWLAWAAGLAEEPSSALLLARAASISFHRGARRRAALWFAVAARRLERSGIKALTIYLLERPMKLCPFQKIIRSPLHSTTLKGPSCTLVLMGSSRSFITRW
;
A
#
# COMPACT_ATOMS: atom_id res chain seq x y z
N MET A 1 5.23 23.78 -5.28
CA MET A 1 4.73 22.41 -5.47
C MET A 1 4.58 21.77 -4.11
N THR A 2 3.47 21.07 -3.85
CA THR A 2 3.25 20.40 -2.56
C THR A 2 3.36 18.90 -2.74
N TYR A 3 4.33 18.28 -2.07
CA TYR A 3 4.59 16.84 -2.17
C TYR A 3 4.25 16.14 -0.85
N PHE A 4 3.57 15.00 -0.94
CA PHE A 4 3.35 14.12 0.20
C PHE A 4 4.45 13.08 0.29
N LEU A 5 4.88 12.77 1.50
CA LEU A 5 5.66 11.57 1.76
C LEU A 5 4.79 10.48 2.39
N ARG A 6 4.91 9.25 1.90
CA ARG A 6 4.38 8.05 2.54
C ARG A 6 5.47 6.98 2.63
N ALA A 7 5.57 6.33 3.79
CA ALA A 7 6.36 5.13 3.93
C ALA A 7 5.64 3.99 3.21
N ARG A 8 6.39 3.21 2.42
CA ARG A 8 5.91 1.88 2.01
C ARG A 8 5.91 0.96 3.22
N TYR A 9 5.08 -0.08 3.19
CA TYR A 9 5.23 -1.22 4.09
C TYR A 9 6.71 -1.64 4.17
N PRO A 10 7.23 -1.97 5.36
CA PRO A 10 8.61 -2.44 5.57
C PRO A 10 8.88 -3.83 4.97
N LEU A 11 7.89 -4.45 4.32
CA LEU A 11 7.99 -5.78 3.71
C LEU A 11 7.96 -5.75 2.18
N PHE A 12 7.90 -4.56 1.57
CA PHE A 12 8.12 -4.42 0.13
C PHE A 12 9.55 -4.01 -0.14
N MET A 13 10.37 -5.02 -0.41
CA MET A 13 11.66 -4.85 -1.05
C MET A 13 11.48 -4.62 -2.55
N ASN A 14 12.23 -3.63 -3.05
CA ASN A 14 12.57 -3.33 -4.45
C ASN A 14 11.73 -2.28 -5.22
N PHE A 15 12.13 -1.01 -4.99
CA PHE A 15 12.59 -0.02 -6.00
C PHE A 15 11.57 0.62 -6.97
N PRO A 16 11.96 1.65 -7.76
CA PRO A 16 12.62 2.89 -7.34
C PRO A 16 11.85 4.10 -7.90
N LEU A 17 11.79 5.20 -7.14
CA LEU A 17 11.55 6.47 -7.82
C LEU A 17 12.30 7.66 -7.26
N PHE A 18 12.70 7.62 -6.00
CA PHE A 18 13.82 8.39 -5.49
C PHE A 18 14.40 7.51 -4.38
N HIS A 19 15.50 6.81 -4.66
CA HIS A 19 16.32 5.97 -3.77
C HIS A 19 15.58 5.20 -2.65
N SER A 20 15.65 3.86 -2.69
CA SER A 20 15.68 3.13 -1.41
C SER A 20 16.89 3.68 -0.65
N PHE A 21 16.67 4.38 0.46
CA PHE A 21 17.81 4.81 1.27
C PHE A 21 18.44 3.56 1.84
N THR A 22 19.68 3.31 1.48
CA THR A 22 20.45 2.21 2.05
C THR A 22 20.94 2.62 3.43
N GLN A 23 20.91 1.66 4.36
CA GLN A 23 21.46 1.84 5.71
C GLN A 23 20.84 3.03 6.46
N VAL A 24 19.50 3.05 6.55
CA VAL A 24 18.79 3.99 7.43
C VAL A 24 18.66 3.36 8.81
N SER A 25 19.05 4.10 9.84
CA SER A 25 18.84 3.69 11.22
C SER A 25 17.60 4.36 11.80
N THR A 26 16.80 3.59 12.51
CA THR A 26 15.62 4.05 13.27
C THR A 26 15.73 3.54 14.70
N ARG A 27 14.88 4.01 15.62
CA ARG A 27 14.86 3.58 17.02
C ARG A 27 13.52 2.94 17.36
N THR A 28 13.57 1.85 18.12
CA THR A 28 12.39 1.25 18.74
C THR A 28 11.88 2.12 19.90
N THR A 29 10.72 1.77 20.44
CA THR A 29 10.22 2.38 21.69
C THR A 29 11.15 2.17 22.89
N GLY A 30 11.96 1.11 22.86
CA GLY A 30 13.03 0.85 23.84
C GLY A 30 14.34 1.57 23.53
N LEU A 31 14.35 2.52 22.58
CA LEU A 31 15.53 3.26 22.10
C LEU A 31 16.63 2.37 21.47
N SER A 32 16.32 1.11 21.13
CA SER A 32 17.28 0.24 20.46
C SER A 32 17.37 0.60 18.97
N PRO A 33 18.58 0.72 18.39
CA PRO A 33 18.72 1.02 16.97
C PRO A 33 18.30 -0.17 16.11
N VAL A 34 17.58 0.10 15.02
CA VAL A 34 17.18 -0.86 13.98
C VAL A 34 17.75 -0.37 12.66
N GLN A 35 18.49 -1.23 11.97
CA GLN A 35 19.09 -0.94 10.67
C GLN A 35 18.18 -1.45 9.55
N HIS A 36 17.82 -0.56 8.63
CA HIS A 36 17.03 -0.85 7.45
C HIS A 36 17.95 -0.95 6.23
N ALA A 37 17.97 -2.11 5.59
CA ALA A 37 18.73 -2.31 4.36
C ALA A 37 18.23 -1.38 3.24
N ASN A 38 16.92 -1.16 3.17
CA ASN A 38 16.26 -0.25 2.26
C ASN A 38 15.10 0.44 2.98
N PHE A 39 15.09 1.78 2.98
CA PHE A 39 13.96 2.57 3.45
C PHE A 39 13.27 3.24 2.27
N ASN A 40 12.03 2.83 2.00
CA ASN A 40 11.30 3.21 0.80
C ASN A 40 10.32 4.35 1.05
N LEU A 41 10.41 5.38 0.22
CA LEU A 41 9.52 6.53 0.26
C LEU A 41 8.77 6.69 -1.05
N ARG A 42 7.52 7.15 -0.95
CA ARG A 42 6.74 7.56 -2.10
C ARG A 42 6.38 9.03 -1.98
N PHE A 43 6.73 9.78 -3.02
CA PHE A 43 6.28 11.15 -3.21
C PHE A 43 5.00 11.17 -4.06
N SER A 44 4.04 12.02 -3.70
CA SER A 44 2.82 12.21 -4.48
C SER A 44 2.40 13.67 -4.47
N ALA A 45 2.00 14.21 -5.61
CA ALA A 45 1.46 15.57 -5.68
C ALA A 45 0.17 15.66 -4.86
N LEU A 46 0.04 16.72 -4.06
CA LEU A 46 -1.12 16.92 -3.20
C LEU A 46 -2.44 16.97 -3.99
N SER A 47 -2.46 17.71 -5.09
CA SER A 47 -3.62 17.86 -5.98
C SER A 47 -4.17 16.53 -6.48
N ASP A 48 -3.30 15.60 -6.85
CA ASP A 48 -3.71 14.32 -7.39
C ASP A 48 -4.32 13.43 -6.31
N VAL A 49 -3.80 13.51 -5.09
CA VAL A 49 -4.34 12.76 -3.94
C VAL A 49 -5.70 13.33 -3.54
N GLU A 50 -5.84 14.66 -3.48
CA GLU A 50 -7.12 15.33 -3.21
C GLU A 50 -8.15 14.95 -4.29
N ALA A 51 -7.77 15.02 -5.57
CA ALA A 51 -8.65 14.62 -6.67
C ALA A 51 -9.07 13.15 -6.58
N ALA A 52 -8.16 12.25 -6.25
CA ALA A 52 -8.46 10.83 -6.06
C ALA A 52 -9.35 10.57 -4.83
N CYS A 53 -9.25 11.40 -3.79
CA CYS A 53 -10.07 11.30 -2.58
C CYS A 53 -11.49 11.86 -2.75
N ARG A 54 -11.74 12.75 -3.72
CA ARG A 54 -13.09 13.23 -4.07
C ARG A 54 -13.94 12.16 -4.72
N GLU A 55 -13.30 11.16 -5.33
CA GLU A 55 -13.97 10.01 -5.91
C GLU A 55 -14.34 8.97 -4.84
N GLU A 56 -15.57 8.46 -4.92
CA GLU A 56 -16.05 7.38 -4.05
C GLU A 56 -15.19 6.11 -4.19
N GLU A 57 -14.87 5.46 -3.07
CA GLU A 57 -13.99 4.29 -3.00
C GLU A 57 -14.47 3.12 -3.89
N GLU A 58 -15.77 2.84 -3.90
CA GLU A 58 -16.35 1.76 -4.71
C GLU A 58 -16.22 2.05 -6.20
N ARG A 59 -16.59 3.27 -6.63
CA ARG A 59 -16.45 3.71 -8.02
C ARG A 59 -14.99 3.64 -8.48
N ARG A 60 -14.07 4.13 -7.65
CA ARG A 60 -12.63 4.06 -7.93
C ARG A 60 -12.13 2.64 -8.07
N ALA A 61 -12.59 1.75 -7.19
CA ALA A 61 -12.20 0.35 -7.24
C ALA A 61 -12.68 -0.31 -8.53
N GLY A 62 -13.91 -0.04 -8.97
CA GLY A 62 -14.44 -0.50 -10.26
C GLY A 62 -13.55 -0.04 -11.42
N ARG A 63 -13.28 1.27 -11.51
CA ARG A 63 -12.36 1.81 -12.53
C ARG A 63 -10.96 1.20 -12.46
N THR A 64 -10.47 0.88 -11.27
CA THR A 64 -9.15 0.25 -11.09
C THR A 64 -9.13 -1.16 -11.65
N ILE A 65 -10.15 -1.95 -11.39
CA ILE A 65 -10.27 -3.31 -11.93
C ILE A 65 -10.40 -3.27 -13.45
N ASP A 66 -11.27 -2.42 -13.98
CA ASP A 66 -11.47 -2.26 -15.43
C ASP A 66 -10.18 -1.82 -16.13
N TRP A 67 -9.47 -0.84 -15.54
CA TRP A 67 -8.21 -0.34 -16.06
C TRP A 67 -7.12 -1.42 -16.06
N ILE A 68 -7.00 -2.20 -14.97
CA ILE A 68 -6.08 -3.35 -14.91
C ILE A 68 -6.48 -4.39 -15.96
N GLY A 69 -7.76 -4.72 -16.10
CA GLY A 69 -8.27 -5.66 -17.11
C GLY A 69 -7.94 -5.22 -18.53
N SER A 70 -8.16 -3.95 -18.87
CA SER A 70 -7.81 -3.35 -20.16
C SER A 70 -6.31 -3.43 -20.43
N ARG A 71 -5.48 -3.12 -19.42
CA ARG A 71 -4.02 -3.20 -19.51
C ARG A 71 -3.53 -4.63 -19.76
N ILE A 72 -4.09 -5.61 -19.05
CA ILE A 72 -3.82 -7.04 -19.27
C ILE A 72 -4.18 -7.41 -20.72
N GLY A 73 -5.35 -7.00 -21.20
CA GLY A 73 -5.79 -7.28 -22.57
C GLY A 73 -4.83 -6.72 -23.63
N GLN A 74 -4.34 -5.50 -23.44
CA GLN A 74 -3.40 -4.84 -24.36
C GLN A 74 -2.00 -5.47 -24.35
N GLN A 75 -1.52 -5.92 -23.18
CA GLN A 75 -0.15 -6.41 -23.03
C GLN A 75 -0.01 -7.93 -23.15
N ALA A 76 -1.11 -8.69 -23.06
CA ALA A 76 -1.14 -10.15 -23.04
C ALA A 76 -0.31 -10.80 -24.16
N ALA A 77 -0.44 -10.31 -25.40
CA ALA A 77 0.32 -10.84 -26.54
C ALA A 77 1.82 -10.56 -26.39
N SER A 78 2.18 -9.33 -26.04
CA SER A 78 3.59 -8.90 -25.90
C SER A 78 4.35 -9.65 -24.80
N TRP A 79 3.66 -10.02 -23.72
CA TRP A 79 4.26 -10.82 -22.64
C TRP A 79 4.60 -12.25 -23.07
N LEU A 80 4.05 -12.73 -24.18
CA LEU A 80 4.20 -14.09 -24.67
C LEU A 80 5.03 -14.17 -25.96
N GLU A 81 5.50 -13.05 -26.51
CA GLU A 81 6.31 -13.03 -27.74
C GLU A 81 7.64 -13.78 -27.57
N ASP A 82 8.34 -13.55 -26.46
CA ASP A 82 9.65 -14.17 -26.18
C ASP A 82 9.50 -15.37 -25.23
N PRO A 83 9.98 -16.58 -25.56
CA PRO A 83 9.96 -17.73 -24.66
C PRO A 83 10.62 -17.46 -23.30
N ALA A 84 11.71 -16.68 -23.24
CA ALA A 84 12.34 -16.33 -21.97
C ALA A 84 11.42 -15.45 -21.10
N SER A 85 10.58 -14.64 -21.73
CA SER A 85 9.59 -13.81 -21.03
C SER A 85 8.39 -14.59 -20.49
N ARG A 86 8.10 -15.78 -21.06
CA ARG A 86 7.00 -16.64 -20.62
C ARG A 86 7.26 -17.26 -19.25
N ASP A 87 8.53 -17.53 -18.92
CA ASP A 87 8.93 -18.11 -17.64
C ASP A 87 9.02 -17.06 -16.52
N GLN A 88 9.19 -15.78 -16.89
CA GLN A 88 9.25 -14.66 -15.94
C GLN A 88 7.88 -14.19 -15.43
N GLU A 89 6.79 -14.71 -15.98
CA GLU A 89 5.42 -14.36 -15.58
C GLU A 89 5.18 -12.83 -15.51
N LYS A 90 5.59 -12.11 -16.57
CA LYS A 90 5.49 -10.64 -16.67
C LYS A 90 4.10 -10.09 -16.37
N TRP A 91 3.06 -10.86 -16.64
CA TRP A 91 1.66 -10.54 -16.29
C TRP A 91 1.45 -10.39 -14.77
N TRP A 92 2.16 -11.16 -13.95
CA TRP A 92 2.12 -11.06 -12.50
C TRP A 92 2.90 -9.84 -12.00
N ASP A 93 4.08 -9.59 -12.58
CA ASP A 93 4.86 -8.39 -12.28
C ASP A 93 4.08 -7.10 -12.58
N ASP A 94 3.27 -7.09 -13.63
CA ASP A 94 2.42 -5.95 -13.97
C ASP A 94 1.28 -5.76 -12.95
N ILE A 95 0.61 -6.83 -12.49
CA ILE A 95 -0.38 -6.73 -11.39
C ILE A 95 0.26 -6.19 -10.12
N LYS A 96 1.42 -6.74 -9.72
CA LYS A 96 2.15 -6.26 -8.55
C LYS A 96 2.47 -4.77 -8.70
N SER A 97 2.86 -4.35 -9.89
CA SER A 97 3.16 -2.96 -10.20
C SER A 97 1.93 -2.05 -10.11
N CYS A 98 0.76 -2.49 -10.59
CA CYS A 98 -0.50 -1.75 -10.47
C CYS A 98 -0.92 -1.57 -9.00
N VAL A 99 -0.84 -2.64 -8.20
CA VAL A 99 -1.15 -2.57 -6.76
C VAL A 99 -0.20 -1.63 -6.03
N GLN A 100 1.10 -1.66 -6.35
CA GLN A 100 2.09 -0.76 -5.75
C GLN A 100 1.96 0.70 -6.21
N GLY A 101 1.39 0.90 -7.41
CA GLY A 101 1.11 2.22 -7.97
C GLY A 101 -0.03 2.96 -7.27
N ASP A 102 -0.96 2.26 -6.60
CA ASP A 102 -2.08 2.91 -5.93
C ASP A 102 -1.61 3.77 -4.75
N ARG A 103 -1.86 5.08 -4.90
CA ARG A 103 -1.50 6.14 -3.97
C ARG A 103 -2.72 6.82 -3.35
N THR A 104 -3.89 6.19 -3.38
CA THR A 104 -5.08 6.78 -2.78
C THR A 104 -5.20 6.33 -1.33
N PRO A 105 -5.41 7.24 -0.35
CA PRO A 105 -5.80 6.85 1.00
C PRO A 105 -7.07 6.01 0.99
N VAL A 106 -7.21 5.08 1.94
CA VAL A 106 -8.35 4.15 2.02
C VAL A 106 -8.79 4.04 3.47
N ARG A 107 -10.10 3.95 3.74
CA ARG A 107 -10.62 3.86 5.12
C ARG A 107 -10.17 2.61 5.88
N SER A 108 -9.90 1.54 5.15
CA SER A 108 -9.56 0.23 5.71
C SER A 108 -8.11 0.12 6.18
N GLU A 109 -7.23 1.08 5.84
CA GLU A 109 -5.82 1.05 6.21
C GLU A 109 -5.10 2.40 6.13
N GLY A 110 -4.10 2.61 6.99
CA GLY A 110 -3.31 3.85 7.03
C GLY A 110 -2.00 3.81 6.25
N TRP A 111 -1.65 2.72 5.56
CA TRP A 111 -0.40 2.62 4.76
C TRP A 111 -0.35 3.67 3.65
N ASN A 112 -1.50 3.95 3.05
CA ASN A 112 -1.66 5.01 2.06
C ASN A 112 -2.10 6.33 2.70
N HIS A 113 -2.06 6.51 4.02
CA HIS A 113 -2.30 7.81 4.62
C HIS A 113 -1.02 8.66 4.53
N PRO A 114 -1.16 9.97 4.32
CA PRO A 114 -0.02 10.86 4.25
C PRO A 114 0.74 10.89 5.58
N MET A 115 2.08 10.97 5.52
CA MET A 115 2.93 11.07 6.72
C MET A 115 3.59 12.43 6.84
N ALA A 116 3.92 13.05 5.70
CA ALA A 116 4.43 14.41 5.68
C ALA A 116 3.86 15.23 4.51
N LEU A 117 3.79 16.54 4.71
CA LEU A 117 3.46 17.55 3.71
C LEU A 117 4.70 18.43 3.48
N ILE A 118 5.26 18.37 2.27
CA ILE A 118 6.36 19.22 1.84
C ILE A 118 5.77 20.41 1.09
N LEU A 119 5.89 21.60 1.66
CA LEU A 119 5.47 22.87 1.08
C LEU A 119 6.66 23.50 0.35
N ALA A 120 6.70 23.44 -0.98
CA ALA A 120 7.84 23.97 -1.75
C ALA A 120 7.48 25.26 -2.50
N THR A 121 8.30 26.30 -2.32
CA THR A 121 8.29 27.59 -3.06
C THR A 121 9.65 27.82 -3.70
N SER A 122 9.70 28.48 -4.86
CA SER A 122 10.95 28.89 -5.52
C SER A 122 11.31 30.34 -5.22
N THR A 123 12.61 30.67 -5.15
CA THR A 123 13.09 32.07 -5.09
C THR A 123 12.84 32.86 -6.38
N LEU A 124 12.38 32.20 -7.45
CA LEU A 124 11.88 32.86 -8.67
C LEU A 124 10.48 33.45 -8.50
N ALA A 125 9.76 33.10 -7.43
CA ALA A 125 8.46 33.71 -7.14
C ALA A 125 8.65 35.22 -6.87
N PRO A 126 7.72 36.09 -7.31
CA PRO A 126 7.84 37.53 -7.13
C PRO A 126 7.92 37.94 -5.65
N ASN A 127 7.22 37.21 -4.78
CA ASN A 127 7.34 37.34 -3.33
C ASN A 127 7.33 35.94 -2.68
N PRO A 128 8.51 35.33 -2.43
CA PRO A 128 8.59 33.96 -1.94
C PRO A 128 8.07 33.81 -0.50
N LEU A 129 8.26 34.82 0.36
CA LEU A 129 7.75 34.78 1.75
C LEU A 129 6.21 34.79 1.79
N GLN A 130 5.59 35.62 0.94
CA GLN A 130 4.13 35.64 0.80
C GLN A 130 3.62 34.32 0.22
N ALA A 131 4.30 33.75 -0.79
CA ALA A 131 3.93 32.46 -1.35
C ALA A 131 3.98 31.33 -0.29
N ILE A 132 5.02 31.32 0.56
CA ILE A 132 5.12 30.37 1.68
C ILE A 132 3.98 30.57 2.68
N THR A 133 3.63 31.83 2.99
CA THR A 133 2.50 32.15 3.88
C THR A 133 1.18 31.60 3.33
N ILE A 134 0.93 31.77 2.02
CA ILE A 134 -0.25 31.21 1.35
C ILE A 134 -0.24 29.67 1.42
N LEU A 135 0.91 29.03 1.21
CA LEU A 135 1.04 27.57 1.31
C LEU A 135 0.75 27.03 2.71
N HIS A 136 1.19 27.71 3.77
CA HIS A 136 0.90 27.33 5.15
C HIS A 136 -0.57 27.57 5.53
N ALA A 137 -1.19 28.62 4.99
CA ALA A 137 -2.61 28.92 5.20
C ALA A 137 -3.55 27.94 4.50
N ARG A 138 -3.09 27.26 3.43
CA ARG A 138 -3.92 26.29 2.69
C ARG A 138 -4.13 25.02 3.50
N ALA A 139 -5.38 24.75 3.85
CA ALA A 139 -5.81 23.43 4.35
C ALA A 139 -5.83 22.41 3.20
N PRO A 140 -5.28 21.19 3.38
CA PRO A 140 -5.42 20.12 2.39
C PRO A 140 -6.89 19.65 2.32
N ASP A 141 -7.40 19.47 1.11
CA ASP A 141 -8.77 19.01 0.83
C ASP A 141 -8.85 17.49 0.93
N LEU A 142 -8.70 16.97 2.14
CA LEU A 142 -8.72 15.54 2.44
C LEU A 142 -9.97 15.16 3.25
N PRO A 143 -10.55 13.98 3.00
CA PRO A 143 -11.67 13.49 3.80
C PRO A 143 -11.34 13.41 5.30
N PRO A 144 -12.34 13.57 6.20
CA PRO A 144 -12.12 13.67 7.64
C PRO A 144 -11.59 12.37 8.29
N TRP A 145 -11.68 11.24 7.60
CA TRP A 145 -11.13 9.96 8.05
C TRP A 145 -9.66 9.79 7.66
N VAL A 146 -9.12 10.64 6.78
CA VAL A 146 -7.69 10.65 6.45
C VAL A 146 -6.94 11.24 7.64
N ASP A 147 -5.79 10.65 7.93
CA ASP A 147 -4.97 11.10 9.05
C ASP A 147 -4.40 12.49 8.76
N THR A 148 -4.77 13.45 9.62
CA THR A 148 -4.29 14.83 9.55
C THR A 148 -3.03 15.06 10.37
N SER A 149 -2.60 14.09 11.18
CA SER A 149 -1.37 14.14 11.97
C SER A 149 -0.14 13.92 11.08
N MET A 150 0.12 14.92 10.24
CA MET A 150 1.21 14.87 9.27
C MET A 150 2.32 15.85 9.62
N TYR A 151 3.55 15.43 9.36
CA TYR A 151 4.73 16.28 9.50
C TYR A 151 4.78 17.34 8.40
N ARG A 152 4.76 18.64 8.76
CA ARG A 152 4.88 19.74 7.79
C ARG A 152 6.33 20.16 7.65
N TYR A 153 6.80 20.30 6.42
CA TYR A 153 8.17 20.69 6.09
C TYR A 153 8.19 21.70 4.95
N THR A 154 8.92 22.80 5.10
CA THR A 154 9.00 23.86 4.09
C THR A 154 10.28 23.73 3.29
N VAL A 155 10.20 23.80 1.96
CA VAL A 155 11.37 23.77 1.09
C VAL A 155 11.40 25.05 0.26
N ILE A 156 12.51 25.77 0.32
CA ILE A 156 12.78 26.93 -0.52
C ILE A 156 13.72 26.45 -1.61
N VAL A 157 13.24 26.39 -2.84
CA VAL A 157 14.04 26.02 -4.00
C VAL A 157 14.74 27.27 -4.53
N HIS A 158 16.07 27.24 -4.55
CA HIS A 158 16.90 28.34 -5.03
C HIS A 158 17.66 27.90 -6.29
N PRO A 159 17.06 28.11 -7.48
CA PRO A 159 17.73 27.80 -8.74
C PRO A 159 18.76 28.87 -9.11
N SER A 160 19.74 28.53 -9.95
CA SER A 160 20.58 29.52 -10.63
C SER A 160 20.20 29.61 -12.12
N PRO A 161 19.89 30.81 -12.66
CA PRO A 161 19.84 32.10 -11.99
C PRO A 161 18.57 32.28 -11.13
N SER A 162 18.70 33.06 -10.05
CA SER A 162 17.62 33.45 -9.13
C SER A 162 17.49 34.98 -9.10
N ASN A 163 16.30 35.49 -8.75
CA ASN A 163 16.09 36.92 -8.51
C ASN A 163 16.73 37.40 -7.20
N LEU A 164 16.88 36.50 -6.23
CA LEU A 164 17.53 36.74 -4.96
C LEU A 164 19.00 36.34 -5.01
N ASN A 165 19.85 37.15 -4.37
CA ASN A 165 21.25 36.82 -4.08
C ASN A 165 21.35 35.70 -3.02
N PRO A 166 22.49 35.00 -2.89
CA PRO A 166 22.64 33.92 -1.91
C PRO A 166 22.41 34.39 -0.47
N ASP A 167 22.89 35.59 -0.10
CA ASP A 167 22.69 36.16 1.24
C ASP A 167 21.21 36.48 1.52
N GLU A 168 20.49 36.96 0.50
CA GLU A 168 19.05 37.22 0.58
C GLU A 168 18.25 35.92 0.69
N ALA A 169 18.67 34.85 0.00
CA ALA A 169 18.06 33.53 0.13
C ALA A 169 18.26 32.94 1.54
N VAL A 170 19.42 33.18 2.17
CA VAL A 170 19.67 32.82 3.57
C VAL A 170 18.84 33.68 4.52
N ALA A 171 18.71 34.98 4.25
CA ALA A 171 17.84 35.87 5.03
C ALA A 171 16.37 35.44 4.95
N LEU A 172 15.89 35.06 3.76
CA LEU A 172 14.56 34.49 3.55
C LEU A 172 14.38 33.20 4.35
N LEU A 173 15.36 32.28 4.32
CA LEU A 173 15.32 31.05 5.13
C LEU A 173 15.19 31.37 6.63
N ASN A 174 15.96 32.33 7.13
CA ASN A 174 15.91 32.72 8.54
C ASN A 174 14.56 33.38 8.92
N ALA A 175 13.98 34.18 8.02
CA ALA A 175 12.65 34.74 8.20
C ALA A 175 11.57 33.64 8.27
N VAL A 176 11.64 32.67 7.35
CA VAL A 176 10.72 31.51 7.33
C VAL A 176 10.88 30.65 8.58
N LYS A 177 12.12 30.41 9.04
CA LYS A 177 12.39 29.71 10.32
C LYS A 177 11.75 30.39 11.51
N LYS A 178 11.84 31.73 11.57
CA LYS A 178 11.24 32.52 12.64
C LYS A 178 9.71 32.46 12.62
N GLN A 179 9.10 32.42 11.44
CA GLN A 179 7.64 32.46 11.29
C GLN A 179 6.98 31.07 11.39
N PHE A 180 7.56 30.03 10.78
CA PHE A 180 6.95 28.70 10.62
C PHE A 180 7.70 27.57 11.32
N GLY A 181 8.79 27.88 12.03
CA GLY A 181 9.60 26.91 12.78
C GLY A 181 10.78 26.34 11.99
N LEU A 182 11.54 25.46 12.64
CA LEU A 182 12.85 25.00 12.15
C LEU A 182 12.79 23.99 10.99
N ASN A 183 11.60 23.47 10.68
CA ASN A 183 11.36 22.42 9.67
C ASN A 183 11.38 23.01 8.25
N THR A 184 12.53 23.56 7.88
CA THR A 184 12.73 24.35 6.67
C THR A 184 14.07 24.01 6.03
N HIS A 185 14.13 23.94 4.70
CA HIS A 185 15.39 23.70 3.97
C HIS A 185 15.51 24.62 2.77
N LEU A 186 16.72 25.05 2.47
CA LEU A 186 17.07 25.80 1.26
C LEU A 186 17.73 24.83 0.26
N LEU A 187 16.97 24.38 -0.74
CA LEU A 187 17.45 23.47 -1.78
C LEU A 187 18.09 24.28 -2.91
N GLN A 188 19.40 24.17 -3.07
CA GLN A 188 20.15 24.85 -4.13
C GLN A 188 20.21 24.00 -5.39
N LEU A 189 19.76 24.55 -6.52
CA LEU A 189 19.75 23.88 -7.84
C LEU A 189 20.49 24.73 -8.89
N PRO A 190 21.84 24.70 -8.89
CA PRO A 190 22.66 25.59 -9.72
C PRO A 190 22.57 25.33 -11.23
N SER A 191 22.13 24.15 -11.67
CA SER A 191 22.24 23.71 -13.07
C SER A 191 20.87 23.52 -13.75
N LEU A 192 19.83 24.20 -13.26
CA LEU A 192 18.44 23.97 -13.68
C LEU A 192 18.16 24.26 -15.17
N ARG A 193 19.04 25.00 -15.86
CA ARG A 193 18.93 25.38 -17.28
C ARG A 193 19.77 24.54 -18.23
N GLU A 194 20.60 23.63 -17.71
CA GLU A 194 21.28 22.68 -18.57
C GLU A 194 20.22 21.75 -19.18
N ASN A 195 20.17 21.60 -20.51
CA ASN A 195 19.29 20.64 -21.21
C ASN A 195 19.78 19.20 -21.00
N THR A 196 20.20 18.86 -19.78
CA THR A 196 20.62 17.54 -19.37
C THR A 196 19.40 16.77 -18.89
N THR A 197 19.34 15.51 -19.29
CA THR A 197 18.27 14.61 -18.87
C THR A 197 18.85 13.42 -18.17
N ILE A 198 18.32 13.10 -16.98
CA ILE A 198 18.67 11.88 -16.27
C ILE A 198 17.62 10.83 -16.57
N SER A 199 18.07 9.61 -16.80
CA SER A 199 17.19 8.44 -16.91
C SER A 199 16.68 8.06 -15.52
N ILE A 200 15.38 8.21 -15.31
CA ILE A 200 14.71 7.75 -14.10
C ILE A 200 13.99 6.43 -14.42
N PRO A 201 14.03 5.46 -13.48
CA PRO A 201 13.21 4.28 -13.54
C PRO A 201 11.74 4.57 -13.81
N PRO A 202 11.03 3.70 -14.55
CA PRO A 202 9.63 3.92 -14.89
C PRO A 202 8.77 3.96 -13.63
N TYR A 203 7.82 4.90 -13.60
CA TYR A 203 6.81 4.97 -12.55
C TYR A 203 5.95 3.72 -12.56
N PHE A 204 5.54 3.28 -11.37
CA PHE A 204 4.47 2.29 -11.25
C PHE A 204 3.22 2.78 -12.00
N PRO A 205 2.54 1.90 -12.73
CA PRO A 205 1.34 2.27 -13.45
C PRO A 205 0.29 2.76 -12.43
N GLN A 206 -0.37 3.87 -12.75
CA GLN A 206 -1.40 4.48 -11.91
C GLN A 206 -2.72 4.57 -12.66
N LEU A 207 -3.81 4.46 -11.92
CA LEU A 207 -5.16 4.69 -12.43
C LEU A 207 -5.23 6.11 -13.02
N PRO A 208 -5.68 6.28 -14.27
CA PRO A 208 -5.89 7.60 -14.85
C PRO A 208 -6.93 8.41 -14.04
N PRO A 209 -6.77 9.74 -13.94
CA PRO A 209 -7.75 10.60 -13.28
C PRO A 209 -9.13 10.50 -13.96
N SER A 210 -10.21 10.64 -13.19
CA SER A 210 -11.59 10.47 -13.70
C SER A 210 -11.96 11.47 -14.81
N GLU A 211 -11.31 12.64 -14.90
CA GLU A 211 -11.73 13.77 -15.75
C GLU A 211 -10.73 14.17 -16.86
N SER A 212 -9.81 13.31 -17.30
CA SER A 212 -8.85 13.73 -18.34
C SER A 212 -9.50 13.84 -19.73
N SER A 213 -9.69 15.08 -20.19
CA SER A 213 -9.89 15.48 -21.60
C SER A 213 -8.61 15.36 -22.45
N HIS A 214 -7.50 14.89 -21.86
CA HIS A 214 -6.25 14.62 -22.56
C HIS A 214 -6.13 13.14 -22.92
N PRO A 215 -5.73 12.80 -24.16
CA PRO A 215 -5.49 11.42 -24.55
C PRO A 215 -4.38 10.81 -23.69
N TYR A 216 -4.75 9.85 -22.85
CA TYR A 216 -3.80 9.00 -22.12
C TYR A 216 -3.02 8.19 -23.15
N THR A 217 -1.75 8.53 -23.36
CA THR A 217 -0.80 7.60 -23.97
C THR A 217 -0.37 6.62 -22.90
N PRO A 218 -0.75 5.33 -22.97
CA PRO A 218 -0.22 4.35 -22.03
C PRO A 218 1.31 4.37 -22.12
N SER A 219 1.97 4.68 -21.01
CA SER A 219 3.41 4.51 -20.91
C SER A 219 3.70 3.02 -21.13
N ARG A 220 4.29 2.68 -22.28
CA ARG A 220 4.76 1.32 -22.53
C ARG A 220 5.64 0.88 -21.35
N PRO A 221 5.40 -0.30 -20.75
CA PRO A 221 6.26 -0.82 -19.70
C PRO A 221 7.68 -0.93 -20.25
N GLY A 222 8.65 -0.39 -19.50
CA GLY A 222 10.07 -0.42 -19.88
C GLY A 222 10.62 0.83 -20.57
N ARG A 223 9.82 1.88 -20.80
CA ARG A 223 10.36 3.17 -21.27
C ARG A 223 10.93 3.95 -20.09
N THR A 224 12.24 4.12 -20.07
CA THR A 224 12.96 5.02 -19.16
C THR A 224 12.34 6.41 -19.24
N VAL A 225 12.00 6.98 -18.08
CA VAL A 225 11.43 8.33 -18.01
C VAL A 225 12.59 9.29 -17.86
N THR A 226 12.76 10.17 -18.83
CA THR A 226 13.79 11.21 -18.75
C THR A 226 13.26 12.37 -17.92
N LEU A 227 14.03 12.76 -16.89
CA LEU A 227 13.78 13.98 -16.14
C LEU A 227 14.79 15.03 -16.60
N ALA A 228 14.31 16.21 -17.02
CA ALA A 228 15.14 17.36 -17.32
C ALA A 228 15.70 17.94 -16.01
N MET A 229 16.87 17.44 -15.61
CA MET A 229 17.58 17.82 -14.39
C MET A 229 19.04 17.40 -14.57
N SER A 230 19.98 18.23 -14.13
CA SER A 230 21.39 17.87 -14.15
C SER A 230 21.73 16.85 -13.06
N GLU A 231 22.81 16.11 -13.25
CA GLU A 231 23.29 15.14 -12.26
C GLU A 231 23.60 15.81 -10.92
N MET A 232 24.13 17.04 -10.94
CA MET A 232 24.40 17.84 -9.74
C MET A 232 23.11 18.18 -8.98
N ASP A 233 22.09 18.65 -9.68
CA ASP A 233 20.79 19.01 -9.10
C ASP A 233 20.09 17.76 -8.54
N ALA A 234 20.27 16.60 -9.19
CA ALA A 234 19.77 15.32 -8.71
C ALA A 234 20.46 14.86 -7.43
N GLN A 235 21.78 15.02 -7.33
CA GLN A 235 22.53 14.73 -6.11
C GLN A 235 22.13 15.65 -4.96
N ASN A 236 21.96 16.96 -5.22
CA ASN A 236 21.47 17.91 -4.22
C ASN A 236 20.08 17.54 -3.72
N THR A 237 19.17 17.19 -4.64
CA THR A 237 17.83 16.72 -4.30
C THR A 237 17.87 15.43 -3.46
N SER A 238 18.72 14.47 -3.84
CA SER A 238 18.90 13.21 -3.10
C SER A 238 19.44 13.44 -1.68
N ARG A 239 20.44 14.34 -1.54
CA ARG A 239 20.97 14.75 -0.22
C ARG A 239 19.89 15.39 0.64
N PHE A 240 19.11 16.31 0.09
CA PHE A 240 17.98 16.91 0.78
C PHE A 240 16.99 15.85 1.28
N VAL A 241 16.57 14.92 0.42
CA VAL A 241 15.60 13.89 0.84
C VAL A 241 16.20 13.02 1.94
N ARG A 242 17.47 12.63 1.85
CA ARG A 242 18.15 11.87 2.91
C ARG A 242 18.13 12.61 4.24
N GLU A 243 18.51 13.88 4.23
CA GLU A 243 18.53 14.74 5.41
C GLU A 243 17.12 14.91 6.01
N PHE A 244 16.13 15.22 5.17
CA PHE A 244 14.73 15.34 5.59
C PHE A 244 14.22 14.06 6.27
N VAL A 245 14.62 12.89 5.77
CA VAL A 245 14.18 11.61 6.33
C VAL A 245 14.85 11.36 7.68
N THR A 246 16.18 11.46 7.73
CA THR A 246 16.96 11.06 8.91
C THR A 246 16.90 12.08 10.04
N MET A 247 16.82 13.37 9.72
CA MET A 247 16.87 14.46 10.72
C MET A 247 15.51 14.99 11.12
N SER A 248 14.44 14.63 10.39
CA SER A 248 13.13 15.27 10.55
C SER A 248 12.00 14.25 10.61
N LEU A 249 11.73 13.52 9.53
CA LEU A 249 10.61 12.60 9.48
C LEU A 249 10.73 11.46 10.49
N LEU A 250 11.86 10.74 10.51
CA LEU A 250 12.05 9.58 11.38
C LEU A 250 12.00 9.95 12.87
N PRO A 251 12.72 11.01 13.34
CA PRO A 251 12.57 11.47 14.72
C PRO A 251 11.13 11.83 15.09
N TRP A 252 10.38 12.46 14.18
CA TRP A 252 8.96 12.75 14.39
C TRP A 252 8.13 11.46 14.52
N MET A 253 8.34 10.47 13.64
CA MET A 253 7.66 9.18 13.72
C MET A 253 7.99 8.43 15.02
N GLU A 254 9.26 8.39 15.42
CA GLU A 254 9.72 7.75 16.66
C GLU A 254 9.05 8.38 17.89
N ARG A 255 8.91 9.71 17.89
CA ARG A 255 8.16 10.44 18.91
C ARG A 255 6.68 10.05 18.91
N CYS A 256 6.02 10.03 17.76
CA CYS A 256 4.61 9.62 17.66
C CYS A 256 4.39 8.19 18.19
N VAL A 257 5.25 7.23 17.84
CA VAL A 257 5.15 5.85 18.35
C VAL A 257 5.32 5.80 19.87
N THR A 258 6.26 6.58 20.42
CA THR A 258 6.47 6.66 21.88
C THR A 258 5.23 7.19 22.59
N GLU A 259 4.68 8.31 22.14
CA GLU A 259 3.48 8.95 22.71
C GLU A 259 2.24 8.04 22.59
N TRP A 260 2.02 7.44 21.41
CA TRP A 260 0.87 6.56 21.19
C TRP A 260 0.99 5.23 21.94
N ASN A 261 2.20 4.71 22.14
CA ASN A 261 2.43 3.50 22.93
C ASN A 261 2.13 3.72 24.42
N GLU A 262 2.40 4.91 24.95
CA GLU A 262 2.02 5.27 26.32
C GLU A 262 0.49 5.26 26.51
N SER A 263 -0.23 5.86 25.55
CA SER A 263 -1.71 5.83 25.49
C SER A 263 -2.26 4.40 25.36
N PHE A 264 -1.66 3.58 24.48
CA PHE A 264 -2.05 2.17 24.31
C PHE A 264 -1.80 1.33 25.58
N SER A 265 -0.66 1.54 26.22
CA SER A 265 -0.27 0.81 27.44
C SER A 265 -1.13 1.20 28.65
N SER A 266 -1.44 2.48 28.82
CA SER A 266 -2.29 2.97 29.91
C SER A 266 -3.73 2.43 29.81
N SER A 267 -4.28 2.37 28.59
CA SER A 267 -5.61 1.81 28.32
C SER A 267 -5.74 0.32 28.71
N ARG A 268 -4.65 -0.46 28.57
CA ARG A 268 -4.61 -1.87 28.98
C ARG A 268 -4.29 -2.12 30.46
N ARG A 269 -3.65 -1.16 31.14
CA ARG A 269 -3.20 -1.30 32.54
C ARG A 269 -4.31 -1.14 33.58
N LEU A 270 -5.53 -0.80 33.16
CA LEU A 270 -6.70 -0.81 34.05
C LEU A 270 -7.49 -2.11 33.85
N PRO A 271 -7.31 -3.13 34.71
CA PRO A 271 -8.35 -4.13 34.87
C PRO A 271 -9.63 -3.38 35.27
N ARG A 272 -10.68 -3.50 34.45
CA ARG A 272 -12.01 -2.91 34.67
C ARG A 272 -12.76 -3.58 35.84
N LEU A 273 -12.09 -3.81 36.96
CA LEU A 273 -12.64 -4.47 38.15
C LEU A 273 -12.97 -3.50 39.29
N PHE A 274 -12.85 -2.19 39.09
CA PHE A 274 -13.24 -1.21 40.11
C PHE A 274 -14.11 -0.08 39.54
N SER A 275 -15.19 -0.44 38.86
CA SER A 275 -16.32 0.47 38.68
C SER A 275 -17.17 0.45 39.94
N SER A 276 -16.81 1.33 40.86
CA SER A 276 -17.65 1.96 41.89
C SER A 276 -19.05 1.36 42.07
N THR A 277 -19.19 0.44 43.03
CA THR A 277 -20.43 0.33 43.79
C THR A 277 -20.56 1.60 44.62
N THR A 278 -21.18 2.64 44.05
CA THR A 278 -21.73 3.73 44.86
C THR A 278 -23.00 3.22 45.53
N ARG A 279 -22.86 2.35 46.54
CA ARG A 279 -23.94 2.17 47.52
C ARG A 279 -23.92 3.41 48.42
N ARG A 280 -24.79 4.34 48.04
CA ARG A 280 -25.35 5.41 48.85
C ARG A 280 -25.55 4.95 50.30
N PHE A 281 -24.94 5.61 51.27
CA PHE A 281 -25.42 5.61 52.66
C PHE A 281 -24.95 6.90 53.38
N PHE A 282 -25.96 7.68 53.86
CA PHE A 282 -25.93 8.91 54.67
C PHE A 282 -25.43 10.18 53.94
N GLY A 283 -26.21 11.26 53.67
CA GLY A 283 -27.23 11.97 54.45
C GLY A 283 -26.55 13.18 55.14
N SER A 284 -26.58 14.43 54.66
CA SER A 284 -27.66 15.46 54.79
C SER A 284 -27.09 16.83 54.29
N PRO A 285 -27.91 17.88 54.05
CA PRO A 285 -27.57 19.05 53.22
C PRO A 285 -27.16 20.32 54.00
N SER A 286 -26.43 21.24 53.35
CA SER A 286 -26.59 22.71 53.54
C SER A 286 -25.80 23.52 52.49
N PRO A 287 -26.32 24.65 51.96
CA PRO A 287 -25.68 25.47 50.94
C PRO A 287 -25.01 26.73 51.52
N SER A 288 -23.90 27.20 50.93
CA SER A 288 -23.47 28.62 50.92
C SER A 288 -22.36 28.88 49.88
N PRO A 289 -22.21 30.12 49.35
CA PRO A 289 -21.55 30.40 48.06
C PRO A 289 -20.22 31.18 48.12
N ALA A 290 -19.43 31.04 47.04
CA ALA A 290 -18.34 31.90 46.51
C ALA A 290 -16.99 31.97 47.28
N PRO A 291 -15.83 32.38 46.67
CA PRO A 291 -15.63 33.05 45.37
C PRO A 291 -14.48 32.52 44.47
N MET A 292 -14.36 33.16 43.30
CA MET A 292 -13.33 33.04 42.25
C MET A 292 -11.88 33.00 42.76
N ALA A 293 -11.07 32.14 42.13
CA ALA A 293 -9.63 32.35 41.98
C ALA A 293 -9.22 32.06 40.53
N THR A 294 -8.73 33.10 39.88
CA THR A 294 -8.15 33.15 38.55
C THR A 294 -6.71 32.64 38.63
N SER A 295 -6.36 31.57 37.92
CA SER A 295 -4.99 31.37 37.48
C SER A 295 -4.91 30.40 36.30
N SER A 296 -4.42 30.97 35.22
CA SER A 296 -4.04 30.43 33.93
C SER A 296 -3.15 29.18 34.01
N ALA A 297 -3.60 28.10 33.40
CA ALA A 297 -2.74 27.11 32.76
C ALA A 297 -3.49 26.61 31.53
N ALA A 298 -3.12 27.15 30.37
CA ALA A 298 -3.63 26.71 29.08
C ALA A 298 -3.09 25.31 28.79
N SER A 299 -3.75 24.28 29.33
CA SER A 299 -3.67 22.93 28.79
C SER A 299 -4.49 22.92 27.51
N THR A 300 -3.81 23.03 26.37
CA THR A 300 -4.35 22.67 25.06
C THR A 300 -4.59 21.16 25.04
N THR A 301 -5.63 20.71 25.74
CA THR A 301 -6.28 19.44 25.48
C THR A 301 -6.91 19.56 24.11
N ALA A 302 -6.23 19.02 23.10
CA ALA A 302 -6.78 18.74 21.80
C ALA A 302 -7.98 17.79 21.97
N SER A 303 -9.16 18.37 22.10
CA SER A 303 -10.44 17.69 22.01
C SER A 303 -11.03 17.97 20.65
N GLY A 304 -11.37 16.92 19.91
CA GLY A 304 -12.29 17.03 18.78
C GLY A 304 -11.81 16.50 17.43
N THR A 305 -11.28 15.28 17.36
CA THR A 305 -11.50 14.44 16.17
C THR A 305 -12.01 13.08 16.62
N ASN A 306 -13.20 12.73 16.12
CA ASN A 306 -13.89 11.46 16.35
C ASN A 306 -13.15 10.28 15.68
N GLY A 307 -11.93 10.00 16.12
CA GLY A 307 -11.24 8.75 15.86
C GLY A 307 -11.57 7.79 16.98
N HIS A 308 -12.28 6.71 16.69
CA HIS A 308 -12.36 5.56 17.60
C HIS A 308 -10.92 5.21 18.05
N PRO A 309 -10.64 4.88 19.33
CA PRO A 309 -9.27 4.61 19.82
C PRO A 309 -8.52 3.55 18.97
N SER A 310 -9.26 2.72 18.24
CA SER A 310 -8.74 1.79 17.24
C SER A 310 -7.93 2.44 16.10
N TRP A 311 -8.25 3.67 15.67
CA TRP A 311 -7.50 4.34 14.59
C TRP A 311 -6.10 4.74 15.04
N GLN A 312 -5.98 5.33 16.23
CA GLN A 312 -4.67 5.70 16.79
C GLN A 312 -3.80 4.45 17.03
N TYR A 313 -4.40 3.36 17.54
CA TYR A 313 -3.70 2.09 17.72
C TYR A 313 -3.28 1.45 16.40
N ARG A 314 -4.10 1.57 15.35
CA ARG A 314 -3.70 1.16 14.01
C ARG A 314 -2.50 1.97 13.50
N ARG A 315 -2.51 3.30 13.65
CA ARG A 315 -1.35 4.15 13.27
C ARG A 315 -0.10 3.83 14.07
N LEU A 316 -0.24 3.54 15.37
CA LEU A 316 0.85 3.04 16.20
C LEU A 316 1.43 1.75 15.62
N ALA A 317 0.59 0.78 15.28
CA ALA A 317 1.03 -0.50 14.72
C ALA A 317 1.73 -0.32 13.37
N GLU A 318 1.19 0.54 12.49
CA GLU A 318 1.77 0.86 11.18
C GLU A 318 3.14 1.55 11.32
N PHE A 319 3.26 2.58 12.16
CA PHE A 319 4.53 3.28 12.38
C PHE A 319 5.56 2.36 13.03
N ALA A 320 5.17 1.57 14.04
CA ALA A 320 6.05 0.57 14.64
C ALA A 320 6.54 -0.46 13.60
N THR A 321 5.66 -0.85 12.68
CA THR A 321 6.01 -1.72 11.55
C THR A 321 7.07 -1.03 10.68
N ILE A 322 6.83 0.21 10.23
CA ILE A 322 7.77 0.98 9.39
C ILE A 322 9.13 1.20 10.07
N LEU A 323 9.16 1.51 11.36
CA LEU A 323 10.39 1.69 12.14
C LEU A 323 11.10 0.37 12.47
N GLY A 324 10.47 -0.79 12.20
CA GLY A 324 11.04 -2.10 12.47
C GLY A 324 10.95 -2.55 13.93
N ASP A 325 10.13 -1.88 14.76
CA ASP A 325 9.75 -2.37 16.10
C ASP A 325 8.66 -3.44 15.96
N TYR A 326 9.01 -4.57 15.32
CA TYR A 326 8.06 -5.62 14.98
C TYR A 326 7.44 -6.29 16.21
N LYS A 327 8.15 -6.27 17.36
CA LYS A 327 7.61 -6.79 18.62
C LYS A 327 6.42 -5.95 19.08
N LEU A 328 6.58 -4.63 19.12
CA LEU A 328 5.47 -3.72 19.42
C LEU A 328 4.36 -3.83 18.37
N ALA A 329 4.73 -3.77 17.08
CA ALA A 329 3.76 -3.85 16.00
C ALA A 329 2.88 -5.11 16.11
N THR A 330 3.48 -6.29 16.28
CA THR A 330 2.77 -7.57 16.43
C THR A 330 1.81 -7.53 17.62
N ALA A 331 2.27 -7.03 18.78
CA ALA A 331 1.44 -6.94 19.99
C ALA A 331 0.22 -6.00 19.82
N VAL A 332 0.38 -4.90 19.08
CA VAL A 332 -0.72 -3.96 18.81
C VAL A 332 -1.68 -4.55 17.78
N TRP A 333 -1.18 -5.13 16.69
CA TRP A 333 -2.01 -5.81 15.69
C TRP A 333 -2.82 -6.97 16.28
N ASP A 334 -2.25 -7.74 17.20
CA ASP A 334 -2.98 -8.78 17.91
C ASP A 334 -4.11 -8.23 18.80
N SER A 335 -3.97 -7.02 19.36
CA SER A 335 -5.09 -6.35 20.04
C SER A 335 -6.21 -6.04 19.08
N LEU A 336 -5.85 -5.37 17.98
CA LEU A 336 -6.79 -4.88 16.99
C LEU A 336 -7.58 -6.02 16.38
N ARG A 337 -6.92 -7.16 16.16
CA ARG A 337 -7.55 -8.40 15.74
C ARG A 337 -8.60 -8.88 16.74
N LYS A 338 -8.26 -8.95 18.03
CA LYS A 338 -9.18 -9.45 19.07
C LYS A 338 -10.39 -8.52 19.28
N GLU A 339 -10.21 -7.21 19.13
CA GLU A 339 -11.26 -6.22 19.37
C GLU A 339 -12.15 -5.96 18.15
N SER A 340 -11.58 -6.00 16.94
CA SER A 340 -12.26 -5.51 15.74
C SER A 340 -11.98 -6.31 14.47
N ASN A 341 -11.32 -7.48 14.58
CA ASN A 341 -10.79 -8.25 13.44
C ASN A 341 -9.90 -7.41 12.49
N SER A 342 -9.39 -6.28 12.96
CA SER A 342 -8.54 -5.36 12.20
C SER A 342 -7.09 -5.84 12.24
N GLY A 343 -6.38 -5.80 11.10
CA GLY A 343 -4.95 -6.12 11.02
C GLY A 343 -4.64 -7.61 10.83
N THR A 344 -5.65 -8.47 10.65
CA THR A 344 -5.46 -9.89 10.30
C THR A 344 -4.78 -10.08 8.94
N ASP A 345 -4.89 -9.09 8.06
CA ASP A 345 -4.20 -9.03 6.77
C ASP A 345 -2.69 -8.71 6.92
N VAL A 346 -2.31 -8.01 7.99
CA VAL A 346 -0.92 -7.59 8.27
C VAL A 346 -0.17 -8.59 9.16
N LEU A 347 -0.83 -9.29 10.07
CA LEU A 347 -0.14 -10.24 10.95
C LEU A 347 0.69 -11.32 10.22
N PRO A 348 0.22 -11.95 9.12
CA PRO A 348 1.01 -12.92 8.36
C PRO A 348 2.34 -12.37 7.84
N LEU A 349 2.40 -11.07 7.65
CA LEU A 349 3.56 -10.35 7.13
C LEU A 349 4.62 -10.12 8.23
N LEU A 350 4.24 -10.10 9.51
CA LEU A 350 5.12 -9.84 10.65
C LEU A 350 5.58 -11.10 11.38
N LEU A 351 4.82 -12.18 11.25
CA LEU A 351 5.06 -13.44 11.96
C LEU A 351 5.98 -14.37 11.15
N ALA A 352 6.64 -15.30 11.85
CA ALA A 352 7.44 -16.32 11.20
C ALA A 352 6.56 -17.20 10.27
N PRO A 353 7.02 -17.53 9.05
CA PRO A 353 6.27 -18.35 8.12
C PRO A 353 5.87 -19.69 8.73
N SER A 354 4.57 -19.96 8.78
CA SER A 354 4.02 -21.24 9.22
C SER A 354 2.66 -21.49 8.58
N THR A 355 2.25 -22.76 8.53
CA THR A 355 0.93 -23.14 8.02
C THR A 355 -0.22 -22.58 8.86
N SER A 356 0.04 -22.23 10.13
CA SER A 356 -0.93 -21.58 11.01
C SER A 356 -1.37 -20.20 10.49
N LEU A 357 -0.54 -19.56 9.66
CA LEU A 357 -0.83 -18.24 9.10
C LEU A 357 -2.06 -18.23 8.18
N ALA A 358 -2.45 -19.40 7.66
CA ALA A 358 -3.62 -19.54 6.80
C ALA A 358 -4.93 -19.10 7.49
N SER A 359 -5.00 -19.22 8.82
CA SER A 359 -6.17 -18.77 9.59
C SER A 359 -6.35 -17.25 9.54
N TYR A 360 -5.26 -16.48 9.60
CA TYR A 360 -5.29 -15.03 9.47
C TYR A 360 -5.69 -14.59 8.05
N ALA A 361 -5.14 -15.25 7.03
CA ALA A 361 -5.53 -15.02 5.64
C ALA A 361 -7.02 -15.31 5.41
N ALA A 362 -7.54 -16.42 5.90
CA ALA A 362 -8.97 -16.73 5.82
C ALA A 362 -9.84 -15.69 6.56
N THR A 363 -9.43 -15.29 7.77
CA THR A 363 -10.16 -14.29 8.59
C THR A 363 -10.17 -12.91 7.93
N SER A 364 -9.08 -12.50 7.27
CA SER A 364 -9.02 -11.21 6.56
C SER A 364 -9.85 -11.17 5.28
N LEU A 365 -10.04 -12.30 4.59
CA LEU A 365 -10.86 -12.40 3.38
C LEU A 365 -12.35 -12.62 3.67
N ALA A 366 -12.70 -13.22 4.81
CA ALA A 366 -14.10 -13.54 5.14
C ALA A 366 -15.06 -12.33 5.07
N PRO A 367 -14.72 -11.13 5.59
CA PRO A 367 -15.60 -9.95 5.51
C PRO A 367 -15.81 -9.42 4.09
N LEU A 368 -14.99 -9.85 3.11
CA LEU A 368 -15.07 -9.39 1.73
C LEU A 368 -16.14 -10.14 0.92
N GLY A 369 -16.70 -11.23 1.45
CA GLY A 369 -17.82 -11.94 0.81
C GLY A 369 -17.47 -12.51 -0.58
N LEU A 370 -16.20 -12.88 -0.82
CA LEU A 370 -15.70 -13.25 -2.16
C LEU A 370 -16.35 -14.51 -2.76
N SER A 371 -17.09 -15.27 -1.96
CA SER A 371 -17.83 -16.46 -2.35
C SER A 371 -19.26 -16.18 -2.81
N GLU A 372 -19.76 -14.95 -2.65
CA GLU A 372 -21.09 -14.56 -3.08
C GLU A 372 -21.07 -14.01 -4.53
N PRO A 373 -22.13 -14.21 -5.33
CA PRO A 373 -22.27 -13.53 -6.60
C PRO A 373 -22.47 -12.01 -6.38
N GLY A 374 -21.89 -11.18 -7.25
CA GLY A 374 -22.05 -9.72 -7.16
C GLY A 374 -21.15 -9.04 -6.13
N VAL A 375 -19.96 -9.59 -5.87
CA VAL A 375 -18.95 -9.00 -4.96
C VAL A 375 -18.64 -7.55 -5.35
N PRO A 376 -18.68 -6.59 -4.41
CA PRO A 376 -18.29 -5.20 -4.66
C PRO A 376 -16.87 -5.09 -5.23
N ALA A 377 -16.65 -4.14 -6.13
CA ALA A 377 -15.35 -3.89 -6.74
C ALA A 377 -14.30 -3.53 -5.68
N SER A 378 -14.66 -2.78 -4.62
CA SER A 378 -13.74 -2.49 -3.52
C SER A 378 -13.29 -3.74 -2.77
N ALA A 379 -14.16 -4.73 -2.59
CA ALA A 379 -13.83 -6.00 -1.96
C ALA A 379 -12.90 -6.85 -2.84
N GLN A 380 -13.18 -6.91 -4.16
CA GLN A 380 -12.31 -7.59 -5.12
C GLN A 380 -10.91 -6.96 -5.18
N LEU A 381 -10.84 -5.62 -5.28
CA LEU A 381 -9.58 -4.88 -5.29
C LEU A 381 -8.81 -5.11 -4.00
N ARG A 382 -9.47 -5.07 -2.84
CA ARG A 382 -8.84 -5.29 -1.53
C ARG A 382 -8.29 -6.71 -1.39
N ALA A 383 -9.02 -7.72 -1.86
CA ALA A 383 -8.55 -9.10 -1.89
C ALA A 383 -7.29 -9.26 -2.76
N MET A 384 -7.27 -8.63 -3.94
CA MET A 384 -6.10 -8.61 -4.82
C MET A 384 -4.91 -7.91 -4.16
N VAL A 385 -5.13 -6.79 -3.48
CA VAL A 385 -4.10 -6.08 -2.72
C VAL A 385 -3.52 -7.02 -1.65
N TYR A 386 -4.35 -7.67 -0.83
CA TYR A 386 -3.88 -8.61 0.20
C TYR A 386 -3.04 -9.75 -0.40
N ALA A 387 -3.54 -10.38 -1.46
CA ALA A 387 -2.84 -11.45 -2.16
C ALA A 387 -1.45 -11.05 -2.67
N VAL A 388 -1.36 -9.90 -3.35
CA VAL A 388 -0.09 -9.35 -3.83
C VAL A 388 0.86 -9.06 -2.66
N ARG A 389 0.33 -8.48 -1.58
CA ARG A 389 1.14 -8.12 -0.41
C ARG A 389 1.69 -9.35 0.29
N TRP A 390 0.88 -10.39 0.48
CA TRP A 390 1.32 -11.64 1.10
C TRP A 390 2.40 -12.35 0.30
N GLU A 391 2.23 -12.48 -1.02
CA GLU A 391 3.25 -13.14 -1.84
C GLU A 391 4.58 -12.37 -1.82
N LEU A 392 4.53 -11.04 -1.84
CA LEU A 392 5.72 -10.20 -1.82
C LEU A 392 6.42 -10.16 -0.45
N GLY A 393 5.65 -10.18 0.64
CA GLY A 393 6.17 -9.92 1.98
C GLY A 393 6.44 -11.16 2.84
N ILE A 394 5.83 -12.31 2.53
CA ILE A 394 6.00 -13.54 3.31
C ILE A 394 7.13 -14.39 2.71
N GLN A 395 8.16 -14.65 3.52
CA GLN A 395 9.23 -15.56 3.14
C GLN A 395 8.70 -16.99 2.99
N ASN A 396 9.23 -17.74 2.03
CA ASN A 396 8.80 -19.11 1.74
C ASN A 396 7.28 -19.26 1.55
N PHE A 397 6.63 -18.28 0.93
CA PHE A 397 5.19 -18.25 0.71
C PHE A 397 4.64 -19.54 0.07
N ALA A 398 5.41 -20.16 -0.83
CA ALA A 398 5.07 -21.45 -1.43
C ALA A 398 5.03 -22.59 -0.38
N GLU A 399 5.99 -22.67 0.55
CA GLU A 399 6.09 -23.75 1.53
C GLU A 399 4.89 -23.77 2.49
N ILE A 400 4.40 -22.58 2.86
CA ILE A 400 3.25 -22.42 3.78
C ILE A 400 1.88 -22.58 3.09
N GLN A 401 1.85 -23.10 1.87
CA GLN A 401 0.63 -23.23 1.06
C GLN A 401 -0.03 -21.89 0.67
N GLY A 402 0.78 -20.84 0.50
CA GLY A 402 0.30 -19.50 0.12
C GLY A 402 -0.47 -19.48 -1.20
N GLU A 403 -0.28 -20.48 -2.08
CA GLU A 403 -1.07 -20.61 -3.30
C GLU A 403 -2.58 -20.73 -3.03
N ARG A 404 -2.98 -21.28 -1.88
CA ARG A 404 -4.39 -21.36 -1.48
C ARG A 404 -4.96 -19.98 -1.19
N TRP A 405 -4.14 -19.06 -0.67
CA TRP A 405 -4.58 -17.73 -0.29
C TRP A 405 -4.83 -16.87 -1.52
N LEU A 406 -3.98 -17.02 -2.55
CA LEU A 406 -4.22 -16.41 -3.87
C LEU A 406 -5.53 -16.92 -4.49
N ALA A 407 -5.79 -18.23 -4.39
CA ALA A 407 -7.03 -18.81 -4.90
C ALA A 407 -8.27 -18.34 -4.10
N TRP A 408 -8.17 -18.18 -2.78
CA TRP A 408 -9.24 -17.60 -1.96
C TRP A 408 -9.49 -16.14 -2.31
N ALA A 409 -8.43 -15.34 -2.50
CA ALA A 409 -8.53 -13.93 -2.87
C ALA A 409 -9.12 -13.73 -4.28
N ALA A 410 -8.92 -14.68 -5.19
CA ALA A 410 -9.53 -14.65 -6.52
C ALA A 410 -11.07 -14.78 -6.50
N GLY A 411 -11.64 -15.32 -5.42
CA GLY A 411 -13.09 -15.43 -5.22
C GLY A 411 -13.83 -16.09 -6.39
N LEU A 412 -15.11 -15.71 -6.58
CA LEU A 412 -15.92 -16.08 -7.74
C LEU A 412 -15.95 -15.02 -8.85
N ALA A 413 -15.26 -13.88 -8.68
CA ALA A 413 -15.22 -12.82 -9.67
C ALA A 413 -14.73 -13.33 -11.02
N GLU A 414 -15.33 -12.90 -12.11
CA GLU A 414 -14.97 -13.33 -13.47
C GLU A 414 -14.06 -12.32 -14.19
N GLU A 415 -13.32 -11.53 -13.41
CA GLU A 415 -12.46 -10.47 -13.91
C GLU A 415 -11.06 -10.98 -14.31
N PRO A 416 -10.37 -10.32 -15.28
CA PRO A 416 -9.00 -10.68 -15.67
C PRO A 416 -8.02 -10.70 -14.50
N SER A 417 -8.14 -9.75 -13.57
CA SER A 417 -7.28 -9.66 -12.38
C SER A 417 -7.42 -10.90 -11.49
N SER A 418 -8.65 -11.35 -11.26
CA SER A 418 -8.95 -12.57 -10.51
C SER A 418 -8.42 -13.83 -11.19
N ALA A 419 -8.45 -13.86 -12.53
CA ALA A 419 -7.91 -14.96 -13.32
C ALA A 419 -6.40 -15.08 -13.16
N LEU A 420 -5.68 -13.96 -13.12
CA LEU A 420 -4.24 -13.95 -12.92
C LEU A 420 -3.83 -14.34 -11.49
N LEU A 421 -4.65 -14.06 -10.47
CA LEU A 421 -4.44 -14.60 -9.11
C LEU A 421 -4.48 -16.15 -9.13
N LEU A 422 -5.45 -16.74 -9.83
CA LEU A 422 -5.54 -18.20 -10.01
C LEU A 422 -4.39 -18.75 -10.84
N ALA A 423 -3.97 -18.04 -11.90
CA ALA A 423 -2.82 -18.43 -12.70
C ALA A 423 -1.54 -18.47 -11.85
N ARG A 424 -1.35 -17.47 -10.96
CA ARG A 424 -0.20 -17.44 -10.05
C ARG A 424 -0.27 -18.54 -8.99
N ALA A 425 -1.45 -18.79 -8.43
CA ALA A 425 -1.67 -19.93 -7.55
C ALA A 425 -1.32 -21.27 -8.24
N ALA A 426 -1.69 -21.41 -9.52
CA ALA A 426 -1.40 -22.58 -10.33
C ALA A 426 0.10 -22.76 -10.54
N SER A 427 0.83 -21.68 -10.87
CA SER A 427 2.28 -21.69 -10.99
C SER A 427 2.95 -22.10 -9.69
N ILE A 428 2.55 -21.55 -8.53
CA ILE A 428 3.14 -21.95 -7.23
C ILE A 428 2.83 -23.43 -6.93
N SER A 429 1.59 -23.88 -7.12
CA SER A 429 1.22 -25.31 -6.99
C SER A 429 2.07 -26.21 -7.88
N PHE A 430 2.35 -25.77 -9.09
CA PHE A 430 3.11 -26.52 -10.06
C PHE A 430 4.56 -26.74 -9.59
N HIS A 431 5.24 -25.68 -9.16
CA HIS A 431 6.62 -25.76 -8.65
C HIS A 431 6.73 -26.63 -7.39
N ARG A 432 5.65 -26.73 -6.60
CA ARG A 432 5.56 -27.62 -5.44
C ARG A 432 5.23 -29.08 -5.79
N GLY A 433 5.01 -29.41 -7.07
CA GLY A 433 4.66 -30.76 -7.52
C GLY A 433 3.17 -31.11 -7.41
N ALA A 434 2.29 -30.19 -6.99
CA ALA A 434 0.85 -30.39 -6.90
C ALA A 434 0.15 -30.25 -8.27
N ARG A 435 0.55 -31.12 -9.21
CA ARG A 435 0.20 -31.05 -10.64
C ARG A 435 -1.30 -31.00 -10.95
N ARG A 436 -2.11 -31.82 -10.28
CA ARG A 436 -3.58 -31.84 -10.50
C ARG A 436 -4.23 -30.52 -10.09
N ARG A 437 -3.79 -29.95 -8.96
CA ARG A 437 -4.28 -28.65 -8.45
C ARG A 437 -3.86 -27.51 -9.37
N ALA A 438 -2.60 -27.52 -9.80
CA ALA A 438 -2.11 -26.56 -10.79
C ALA A 438 -2.93 -26.60 -12.08
N ALA A 439 -3.18 -27.79 -12.63
CA ALA A 439 -3.98 -27.96 -13.84
C ALA A 439 -5.42 -27.42 -13.68
N LEU A 440 -6.06 -27.68 -12.54
CA LEU A 440 -7.39 -27.15 -12.23
C LEU A 440 -7.39 -25.62 -12.23
N TRP A 441 -6.46 -24.99 -11.51
CA TRP A 441 -6.42 -23.53 -11.41
C TRP A 441 -6.04 -22.85 -12.72
N PHE A 442 -5.13 -23.44 -13.51
CA PHE A 442 -4.85 -22.96 -14.87
C PHE A 442 -6.10 -23.02 -15.75
N ALA A 443 -6.89 -24.10 -15.70
CA ALA A 443 -8.12 -24.22 -16.47
C ALA A 443 -9.19 -23.19 -16.04
N VAL A 444 -9.36 -22.97 -14.73
CA VAL A 444 -10.30 -21.95 -14.22
C VAL A 444 -9.85 -20.54 -14.60
N ALA A 445 -8.56 -20.24 -14.49
CA ALA A 445 -7.98 -18.96 -14.92
C ALA A 445 -8.20 -18.71 -16.42
N ALA A 446 -7.90 -19.71 -17.26
CA ALA A 446 -8.11 -19.63 -18.70
C ALA A 446 -9.57 -19.34 -19.05
N ARG A 447 -10.53 -20.02 -18.40
CA ARG A 447 -11.96 -19.80 -18.63
C ARG A 447 -12.41 -18.37 -18.29
N ARG A 448 -11.86 -17.76 -17.22
CA ARG A 448 -12.17 -16.36 -16.86
C ARG A 448 -11.60 -15.38 -17.90
N LEU A 449 -10.37 -15.60 -18.34
CA LEU A 449 -9.74 -14.78 -19.39
C LEU A 449 -10.44 -14.91 -20.75
N GLU A 450 -10.94 -16.11 -21.07
CA GLU A 450 -11.71 -16.37 -22.28
C GLU A 450 -13.00 -15.53 -22.30
N ARG A 451 -13.73 -15.51 -21.19
CA ARG A 451 -14.94 -14.68 -21.02
C ARG A 451 -14.65 -13.18 -21.11
N SER A 452 -13.46 -12.78 -20.69
CA SER A 452 -12.96 -11.40 -20.80
C SER A 452 -12.38 -11.08 -22.19
N GLY A 453 -12.34 -12.03 -23.14
CA GLY A 453 -11.82 -11.84 -24.49
C GLY A 453 -10.28 -11.86 -24.62
N ILE A 454 -9.53 -12.23 -23.58
CA ILE A 454 -8.05 -12.18 -23.56
C ILE A 454 -7.48 -13.52 -24.06
N LYS A 455 -7.48 -13.70 -25.39
CA LYS A 455 -7.13 -14.98 -26.04
C LYS A 455 -5.68 -15.43 -25.82
N ALA A 456 -4.71 -14.53 -25.89
CA ALA A 456 -3.29 -14.88 -25.84
C ALA A 456 -2.90 -15.60 -24.54
N LEU A 457 -3.28 -15.03 -23.39
CA LEU A 457 -3.05 -15.65 -22.09
C LEU A 457 -3.94 -16.89 -21.88
N THR A 458 -5.17 -16.89 -22.39
CA THR A 458 -6.05 -18.08 -22.33
C THR A 458 -5.38 -19.32 -22.93
N ILE A 459 -4.87 -19.20 -24.16
CA ILE A 459 -4.19 -20.30 -24.86
C ILE A 459 -2.94 -20.73 -24.08
N TYR A 460 -2.12 -19.77 -23.66
CA TYR A 460 -0.90 -20.04 -22.89
C TYR A 460 -1.18 -20.82 -21.60
N LEU A 461 -2.20 -20.42 -20.83
CA LEU A 461 -2.56 -21.09 -19.57
C LEU A 461 -3.15 -22.49 -19.81
N LEU A 462 -3.82 -22.75 -20.94
CA LEU A 462 -4.30 -24.10 -21.29
C LEU A 462 -3.18 -25.03 -21.73
N GLU A 463 -2.16 -24.51 -22.43
CA GLU A 463 -1.01 -25.30 -22.87
C GLU A 463 -0.09 -25.72 -21.72
N ARG A 464 0.03 -24.88 -20.68
CA ARG A 464 1.00 -25.08 -19.59
C ARG A 464 0.77 -26.39 -18.81
N PRO A 465 -0.45 -26.74 -18.36
CA PRO A 465 -0.73 -28.05 -17.77
C PRO A 465 -0.39 -29.23 -18.68
N MET A 466 -0.67 -29.12 -19.99
CA MET A 466 -0.48 -30.19 -20.96
C MET A 466 1.00 -30.52 -21.18
N LYS A 467 1.86 -29.49 -21.24
CA LYS A 467 3.32 -29.65 -21.38
C LYS A 467 3.96 -30.24 -20.12
N LEU A 468 3.37 -29.98 -18.96
CA LEU A 468 3.97 -30.30 -17.66
C LEU A 468 3.38 -31.56 -17.00
N CYS A 469 2.20 -32.00 -17.45
CA CYS A 469 1.55 -33.26 -17.10
C CYS A 469 1.32 -34.07 -18.37
N PRO A 470 2.29 -34.88 -18.84
CA PRO A 470 2.02 -35.80 -19.93
C PRO A 470 0.88 -36.72 -19.51
N PHE A 471 -0.22 -36.66 -20.27
CA PHE A 471 -1.48 -37.37 -20.05
C PHE A 471 -1.31 -38.88 -19.80
N GLN A 472 -0.15 -39.47 -20.16
CA GLN A 472 0.19 -40.87 -19.93
C GLN A 472 0.28 -41.30 -18.46
N LYS A 473 0.46 -40.40 -17.49
CA LYS A 473 0.53 -40.80 -16.06
C LYS A 473 -0.78 -40.67 -15.29
N ILE A 474 -1.82 -40.04 -15.85
CA ILE A 474 -3.10 -39.87 -15.14
C ILE A 474 -4.00 -41.13 -15.31
N ILE A 475 -3.78 -41.94 -16.34
CA ILE A 475 -4.56 -43.15 -16.62
C ILE A 475 -4.02 -44.40 -15.87
N ARG A 476 -2.86 -44.32 -15.19
CA ARG A 476 -2.22 -45.47 -14.51
C ARG A 476 -2.24 -45.42 -12.98
N SER A 477 -3.34 -44.98 -12.37
CA SER A 477 -3.66 -45.32 -10.97
C SER A 477 -4.98 -46.09 -10.94
N PRO A 478 -5.04 -47.29 -10.34
CA PRO A 478 -6.11 -48.24 -10.59
C PRO A 478 -7.35 -47.88 -9.79
N LEU A 479 -8.37 -47.36 -10.47
CA LEU A 479 -9.75 -47.50 -10.02
C LEU A 479 -10.55 -48.01 -11.22
N HIS A 480 -10.87 -49.29 -11.13
CA HIS A 480 -11.73 -50.08 -12.01
C HIS A 480 -11.37 -50.15 -13.50
N SER A 481 -10.79 -51.30 -13.84
CA SER A 481 -10.89 -51.91 -15.15
C SER A 481 -12.36 -52.08 -15.57
N THR A 482 -12.75 -51.45 -16.66
CA THR A 482 -13.65 -52.09 -17.65
C THR A 482 -13.44 -51.43 -19.01
N THR A 483 -12.98 -52.28 -19.92
CA THR A 483 -12.90 -52.16 -21.37
C THR A 483 -13.91 -51.25 -22.05
N LEU A 484 -13.45 -50.45 -23.02
CA LEU A 484 -14.04 -50.36 -24.38
C LEU A 484 -13.03 -49.73 -25.36
N LYS A 485 -12.92 -50.36 -26.53
CA LYS A 485 -12.00 -50.07 -27.65
C LYS A 485 -12.59 -48.98 -28.57
N GLY A 486 -11.72 -48.18 -29.19
CA GLY A 486 -12.00 -47.51 -30.49
C GLY A 486 -11.82 -45.98 -30.51
N PRO A 487 -11.26 -45.39 -31.59
CA PRO A 487 -10.68 -44.05 -31.55
C PRO A 487 -11.65 -42.97 -32.01
N SER A 488 -11.84 -41.93 -31.20
CA SER A 488 -12.21 -40.56 -31.63
C SER A 488 -12.08 -39.65 -30.42
N CYS A 489 -10.99 -38.89 -30.34
CA CYS A 489 -10.83 -37.81 -29.37
C CYS A 489 -11.73 -36.64 -29.80
N THR A 490 -12.99 -36.67 -29.37
CA THR A 490 -13.86 -35.48 -29.36
C THR A 490 -13.93 -35.00 -27.92
N LEU A 491 -13.36 -33.82 -27.68
CA LEU A 491 -13.35 -33.15 -26.38
C LEU A 491 -14.78 -32.61 -26.12
N VAL A 492 -15.61 -33.41 -25.42
CA VAL A 492 -16.94 -32.97 -24.99
C VAL A 492 -16.79 -32.09 -23.75
N LEU A 493 -16.73 -30.79 -23.96
CA LEU A 493 -17.14 -29.79 -22.98
C LEU A 493 -18.67 -29.84 -22.90
N MET A 494 -19.21 -30.59 -21.94
CA MET A 494 -20.61 -30.45 -21.56
C MET A 494 -20.71 -29.68 -20.25
N GLY A 495 -21.25 -28.46 -20.36
CA GLY A 495 -21.83 -27.77 -19.23
C GLY A 495 -23.11 -28.45 -18.78
N SER A 496 -23.33 -28.49 -17.47
CA SER A 496 -24.63 -28.13 -16.90
C SER A 496 -24.46 -27.84 -15.41
N SER A 497 -25.38 -27.02 -14.97
CA SER A 497 -25.57 -26.39 -13.66
C SER A 497 -25.63 -27.38 -12.49
N ARG A 498 -25.29 -26.83 -11.32
CA ARG A 498 -25.61 -27.26 -9.94
C ARG A 498 -24.72 -28.32 -9.29
N SER A 499 -24.47 -28.03 -8.00
CA SER A 499 -23.91 -28.87 -6.94
C SER A 499 -22.44 -29.30 -7.07
N PHE A 500 -21.53 -28.43 -6.66
CA PHE A 500 -20.31 -28.83 -5.92
C PHE A 500 -19.84 -27.67 -5.03
N ILE A 501 -20.65 -27.33 -4.03
CA ILE A 501 -20.22 -26.61 -2.83
C ILE A 501 -20.59 -27.51 -1.66
N THR A 502 -19.63 -28.31 -1.20
CA THR A 502 -19.47 -28.69 0.22
C THR A 502 -18.22 -29.55 0.35
N ARG A 503 -17.33 -29.12 1.26
CA ARG A 503 -16.01 -29.67 1.62
C ARG A 503 -14.92 -29.47 0.56
N TRP A 504 -14.01 -28.52 0.80
CA TRP A 504 -12.54 -28.65 0.75
C TRP A 504 -11.85 -27.33 1.14
#